data_AF-A0A3D1YKE3-F1
#
_entry.id   AF-A0A3D1YKE3-F1
#
_cell.length_a   1.000
_cell.length_b   1.000
_cell.length_c   1.000
_cell.angle_alpha   90.00
_cell.angle_beta   90.00
_cell.angle_gamma   90.00
#
_symmetry.space_group_name_H-M   'P 1'
#
loop_
_entity.id
_entity.type
_entity.pdbx_description
1 polymer ?
#
loop_
_entity_poly.entity_id
_entity_poly.type
_entity_poly.pdbx_seq_one_letter_code
_entity_poly.pdbx_strand_id
1 'polypeptide(L)'
;MLKSNWAIGQCINIGWPDFGIKEEAYRIIDLQIEGLVFRARVTDGKKEGGFLIVQNCPDIVLEQIAEEATTRIGFPVIASALRCSVESNVFRSLDYEWYPTPEFKNRPNELTHLIFTITTEIFP
;
A
#
# COMPACT_ATOMS: atom_id res chain seq x y z
N MET A 1 11.74 3.58 10.31
CA MET A 1 10.58 2.70 10.60
C MET A 1 9.44 3.59 11.07
N LEU A 2 8.33 3.62 10.34
CA LEU A 2 7.12 4.31 10.80
C LEU A 2 6.66 3.59 12.08
N LYS A 3 6.93 4.20 13.24
CA LYS A 3 6.33 3.75 14.49
C LYS A 3 4.91 4.30 14.52
N SER A 4 3.98 3.50 14.03
CA SER A 4 2.59 3.93 13.98
C SER A 4 1.70 2.89 14.63
N ASN A 5 1.12 3.25 15.78
CA ASN A 5 -0.04 2.57 16.35
C ASN A 5 -1.29 2.90 15.51
N TRP A 6 -1.23 2.63 14.20
CA TRP A 6 -2.34 2.85 13.29
C TRP A 6 -3.43 1.81 13.53
N ALA A 7 -4.67 2.28 13.56
CA ALA A 7 -5.83 1.45 13.75
C ALA A 7 -7.00 1.96 12.89
N ILE A 8 -7.91 1.04 12.55
CA ILE A 8 -9.17 1.40 11.89
C ILE A 8 -9.90 2.45 12.74
N GLY A 9 -10.41 3.48 12.07
CA GLY A 9 -11.09 4.62 12.68
C GLY A 9 -10.18 5.81 13.02
N GLN A 10 -8.86 5.65 13.05
CA GLN A 10 -7.93 6.77 13.20
C GLN A 10 -7.78 7.56 11.90
N CYS A 11 -7.35 8.82 12.02
CA CYS A 11 -6.99 9.64 10.88
C CYS A 11 -5.48 9.57 10.62
N ILE A 12 -5.13 9.54 9.34
CA ILE A 12 -3.76 9.68 8.85
C ILE A 12 -3.69 10.74 7.75
N ASN A 13 -2.60 11.49 7.72
CA ASN A 13 -2.35 12.52 6.73
C ASN A 13 -1.75 11.90 5.47
N ILE A 14 -2.39 12.12 4.32
CA ILE A 14 -1.97 11.59 3.02
C ILE A 14 -1.95 12.68 1.97
N GLY A 15 -0.88 12.73 1.18
CA GLY A 15 -0.70 13.68 0.07
C GLY A 15 -0.05 13.05 -1.16
N TRP A 16 0.01 13.82 -2.24
CA TRP A 16 0.65 13.42 -3.50
C TRP A 16 1.66 14.50 -3.91
N PRO A 17 2.91 14.40 -3.42
CA PRO A 17 3.93 15.44 -3.60
C PRO A 17 4.26 15.69 -5.08
N ASP A 18 4.19 14.67 -5.93
CA ASP A 18 4.50 14.79 -7.38
C ASP A 18 3.50 15.68 -8.13
N PHE A 19 2.30 15.91 -7.56
CA PHE A 19 1.30 16.85 -8.07
C PHE A 19 1.20 18.14 -7.25
N GLY A 20 2.07 18.34 -6.27
CA GLY A 20 1.98 19.46 -5.33
C GLY A 20 0.75 19.39 -4.41
N ILE A 21 0.12 18.23 -4.29
CA ILE A 21 -1.05 18.03 -3.42
C ILE A 21 -0.54 17.80 -2.00
N LYS A 22 -0.93 18.70 -1.09
CA LYS A 22 -0.57 18.65 0.33
C LYS A 22 -1.23 17.46 1.03
N GLU A 23 -0.66 17.06 2.16
CA GLU A 23 -1.31 16.06 2.98
C GLU A 23 -2.61 16.59 3.58
N GLU A 24 -3.65 15.76 3.51
CA GLU A 24 -4.93 15.98 4.18
C GLU A 24 -5.27 14.77 5.05
N ALA A 25 -6.08 14.97 6.08
CA ALA A 25 -6.47 13.90 6.99
C ALA A 25 -7.53 12.99 6.35
N TYR A 26 -7.23 11.69 6.27
CA TYR A 26 -8.16 10.65 5.86
C TYR A 26 -8.34 9.64 6.99
N ARG A 27 -9.56 9.15 7.18
CA ARG A 27 -9.86 8.12 8.18
C ARG A 27 -9.57 6.72 7.62
N ILE A 28 -8.84 5.90 8.37
CA ILE A 28 -8.59 4.49 8.04
C ILE A 28 -9.89 3.69 8.18
N ILE A 29 -10.28 2.98 7.13
CA ILE A 29 -11.47 2.12 7.10
C ILE A 29 -11.13 0.64 6.91
N ASP A 30 -9.92 0.34 6.45
CA ASP A 30 -9.37 -1.01 6.33
C ASP A 30 -7.86 -0.94 6.53
N LEU A 31 -7.27 -1.94 7.19
CA LEU A 31 -5.88 -1.89 7.61
C LEU A 31 -5.29 -3.29 7.71
N GLN A 32 -4.12 -3.48 7.11
CA GLN A 32 -3.29 -4.66 7.31
C GLN A 32 -1.81 -4.27 7.37
N ILE A 33 -1.13 -4.76 8.39
CA ILE A 33 0.28 -4.49 8.64
C ILE A 33 0.98 -5.82 8.86
N GLU A 34 1.95 -6.13 8.00
CA GLU A 34 2.77 -7.35 8.08
C GLU A 34 4.24 -6.98 7.91
N GLY A 35 4.98 -6.95 9.04
CA GLY A 35 6.39 -6.53 9.04
C GLY A 35 6.57 -5.12 8.48
N LEU A 36 7.24 -5.02 7.32
CA LEU A 36 7.46 -3.76 6.61
C LEU A 36 6.35 -3.43 5.61
N VAL A 37 5.42 -4.33 5.36
CA VAL A 37 4.33 -4.16 4.40
C VAL A 37 3.13 -3.55 5.09
N PHE A 38 2.62 -2.48 4.49
CA PHE A 38 1.49 -1.73 5.01
C PHE A 38 0.45 -1.52 3.92
N ARG A 39 -0.77 -2.00 4.17
CA ARG A 39 -1.94 -1.75 3.34
C ARG A 39 -2.97 -0.97 4.15
N ALA A 40 -3.51 0.09 3.58
CA ALA A 40 -4.68 0.76 4.13
C ALA A 40 -5.69 1.12 3.06
N ARG A 41 -6.96 1.13 3.44
CA ARG A 41 -8.00 1.91 2.76
C ARG A 41 -8.41 3.06 3.65
N VAL A 42 -8.68 4.20 3.03
CA VAL A 42 -8.92 5.47 3.71
C VAL A 42 -10.06 6.24 3.06
N THR A 43 -10.68 7.13 3.81
CA THR A 43 -11.76 7.99 3.30
C THR A 43 -11.74 9.38 3.92
N ASP A 44 -12.15 10.38 3.14
CA ASP A 44 -12.47 11.73 3.61
C ASP A 44 -13.99 11.91 3.87
N GLY A 45 -14.76 10.82 3.77
CA GLY A 45 -16.22 10.81 3.86
C GLY A 45 -16.94 11.06 2.53
N LYS A 46 -16.23 11.40 1.46
CA LYS A 46 -16.77 11.59 0.09
C LYS A 46 -16.24 10.57 -0.89
N LYS A 47 -14.94 10.27 -0.81
CA LYS A 47 -14.23 9.29 -1.64
C LYS A 47 -13.48 8.29 -0.75
N GLU A 48 -13.22 7.12 -1.33
CA GLU A 48 -12.34 6.12 -0.74
C GLU A 48 -11.08 6.00 -1.60
N GLY A 49 -9.95 5.80 -0.95
CA GLY A 49 -8.67 5.51 -1.57
C GLY A 49 -7.99 4.35 -0.86
N GLY A 50 -6.89 3.88 -1.42
CA GLY A 50 -6.07 2.87 -0.78
C GLY A 50 -4.64 2.95 -1.27
N PHE A 51 -3.75 2.37 -0.48
CA PHE A 51 -2.34 2.27 -0.82
C PHE A 51 -1.75 1.02 -0.16
N LEU A 52 -0.74 0.47 -0.82
CA LEU A 52 0.06 -0.65 -0.37
C LEU A 52 1.52 -0.22 -0.49
N ILE A 53 2.23 -0.09 0.64
CA ILE A 53 3.61 0.38 0.70
C ILE A 53 4.50 -0.64 1.39
N VAL A 54 5.76 -0.68 1.01
CA VAL A 54 6.80 -1.46 1.70
C VAL A 54 7.80 -0.48 2.31
N GLN A 55 7.89 -0.46 3.64
CA GLN A 55 8.72 0.49 4.36
C GLN A 55 10.20 0.21 4.15
N ASN A 56 10.99 1.27 3.98
CA ASN A 56 12.44 1.21 3.73
C ASN A 56 12.83 0.36 2.50
N CYS A 57 11.91 0.16 1.55
CA CYS A 57 12.17 -0.58 0.32
C CYS A 57 12.71 0.37 -0.77
N PRO A 58 13.91 0.12 -1.33
CA PRO A 58 14.40 0.86 -2.49
C PRO A 58 13.48 0.66 -3.71
N ASP A 59 13.33 1.68 -4.56
CA ASP A 59 12.43 1.63 -5.72
C ASP A 59 12.69 0.44 -6.65
N ILE A 60 13.96 0.11 -6.90
CA ILE A 60 14.34 -1.04 -7.74
C ILE A 60 13.91 -2.38 -7.13
N VAL A 61 13.94 -2.50 -5.80
CA VAL A 61 13.49 -3.70 -5.09
C VAL A 61 11.96 -3.74 -5.08
N LEU A 62 11.30 -2.60 -4.95
CA LEU A 62 9.84 -2.52 -5.03
C LEU A 62 9.32 -2.96 -6.42
N GLU A 63 10.03 -2.62 -7.49
CA GLU A 63 9.73 -3.09 -8.85
C GLU A 63 9.88 -4.61 -8.98
N GLN A 64 10.96 -5.19 -8.43
CA GLN A 64 11.16 -6.65 -8.40
C GLN A 64 10.06 -7.36 -7.61
N ILE A 65 9.68 -6.81 -6.46
CA ILE A 65 8.57 -7.33 -5.66
C ILE A 65 7.26 -7.32 -6.47
N ALA A 66 6.99 -6.25 -7.21
CA ALA A 66 5.78 -6.13 -8.02
C ALA A 66 5.75 -7.14 -9.18
N GLU A 67 6.88 -7.35 -9.87
CA GLU A 67 7.04 -8.34 -10.93
C GLU A 67 6.82 -9.78 -10.42
N GLU A 68 7.44 -10.11 -9.29
CA GLU A 68 7.29 -11.42 -8.66
C GLU A 68 5.84 -11.65 -8.18
N ALA A 69 5.23 -10.63 -7.56
CA ALA A 69 3.84 -10.70 -7.13
C ALA A 69 2.88 -10.94 -8.29
N THR A 70 3.08 -10.21 -9.40
CA THR A 70 2.30 -10.39 -10.64
C THR A 70 2.37 -11.84 -11.12
N THR A 71 3.57 -12.40 -11.13
CA THR A 71 3.82 -13.79 -11.57
C THR A 71 3.10 -14.80 -10.66
N ARG A 72 3.14 -14.60 -9.33
CA ARG A 72 2.54 -15.53 -8.36
C ARG A 72 1.02 -15.44 -8.29
N ILE A 73 0.45 -14.25 -8.47
CA ILE A 73 -0.99 -14.02 -8.25
C ILE A 73 -1.82 -14.01 -9.54
N GLY A 74 -1.16 -13.92 -10.71
CA GLY A 74 -1.82 -14.00 -12.01
C GLY A 74 -2.59 -12.75 -12.44
N PHE A 75 -2.37 -11.61 -11.77
CA PHE A 75 -2.88 -10.31 -12.18
C PHE A 75 -1.84 -9.21 -11.96
N PRO A 76 -1.91 -8.07 -12.68
CA PRO A 76 -0.89 -7.04 -12.61
C PRO A 76 -0.80 -6.39 -11.22
N VAL A 77 0.43 -6.36 -10.70
CA VAL A 77 0.88 -5.54 -9.58
C VAL A 77 2.03 -4.69 -10.09
N ILE A 78 1.96 -3.37 -9.94
CA ILE A 78 2.97 -2.44 -10.46
C ILE A 78 3.44 -1.49 -9.37
N ALA A 79 4.72 -1.13 -9.39
CA ALA A 79 5.21 -0.02 -8.59
C ALA A 79 4.72 1.30 -9.20
N SER A 80 3.88 2.02 -8.47
CA SER A 80 3.23 3.24 -8.93
C SER A 80 4.24 4.25 -9.45
N ALA A 81 4.00 4.87 -10.60
CA ALA A 81 4.87 5.93 -11.11
C ALA A 81 4.84 7.19 -10.23
N LEU A 82 3.85 7.27 -9.33
CA LEU A 82 3.60 8.39 -8.45
C LEU A 82 3.94 8.02 -7.01
N ARG A 83 4.50 8.97 -6.28
CA ARG A 83 4.76 8.84 -4.85
C ARG A 83 3.58 9.37 -4.06
N CYS A 84 3.32 8.73 -2.93
CA CYS A 84 2.42 9.23 -1.91
C CYS A 84 3.23 9.70 -0.70
N SER A 85 2.72 10.69 0.02
CA SER A 85 3.21 11.08 1.33
C SER A 85 2.22 10.54 2.37
N VAL A 86 2.72 9.89 3.41
CA VAL A 86 1.94 9.34 4.53
C VAL A 86 2.63 9.76 5.82
N GLU A 87 1.95 10.58 6.62
CA GLU A 87 2.53 11.15 7.86
C GLU A 87 3.92 11.77 7.62
N SER A 88 4.02 12.65 6.62
CA SER A 88 5.25 13.33 6.20
C SER A 88 6.37 12.42 5.69
N ASN A 89 6.13 11.12 5.51
CA ASN A 89 7.07 10.19 4.91
C ASN A 89 6.65 9.89 3.47
N VAL A 90 7.59 9.99 2.53
CA VAL A 90 7.32 9.76 1.11
C VAL A 90 7.60 8.31 0.75
N PHE A 91 6.64 7.67 0.09
CA PHE A 91 6.71 6.29 -0.38
C PHE A 91 6.34 6.22 -1.85
N ARG A 92 6.88 5.21 -2.52
CA ARG A 92 6.29 4.67 -3.74
C ARG A 92 5.37 3.51 -3.34
N SER A 93 4.14 3.51 -3.83
CA SER A 93 3.16 2.46 -3.54
C SER A 93 3.13 1.39 -4.63
N LEU A 94 2.53 0.24 -4.29
CA LEU A 94 2.12 -0.76 -5.27
C LEU A 94 0.66 -0.53 -5.65
N ASP A 95 0.41 -0.43 -6.95
CA ASP A 95 -0.92 -0.41 -7.54
C ASP A 95 -1.27 -1.81 -8.03
N TYR A 96 -2.53 -2.21 -7.84
CA TYR A 96 -3.03 -3.51 -8.24
C TYR A 96 -4.51 -3.43 -8.60
N GLU A 97 -4.95 -4.32 -9.48
CA GLU A 97 -6.36 -4.42 -9.82
C GLU A 97 -7.17 -5.02 -8.65
N TRP A 98 -8.14 -4.26 -8.18
CA TRP A 98 -9.11 -4.73 -7.20
C TRP A 98 -10.53 -4.66 -7.73
N TYR A 99 -11.16 -5.83 -7.81
CA TYR A 99 -12.58 -5.96 -8.14
C TYR A 99 -13.32 -6.33 -6.85
N PRO A 100 -14.25 -5.49 -6.35
CA PRO A 100 -14.99 -5.76 -5.12
C PRO A 100 -16.13 -6.76 -5.36
N THR A 101 -15.85 -7.90 -6.00
CA THR A 101 -16.79 -9.01 -6.12
C THR A 101 -16.63 -9.97 -4.94
N PRO A 102 -17.66 -10.73 -4.56
CA PRO A 102 -17.55 -11.72 -3.48
C PRO A 102 -16.42 -12.73 -3.68
N GLU A 103 -16.13 -13.09 -4.93
CA GLU A 103 -15.03 -13.97 -5.33
C GLU A 103 -13.66 -13.41 -4.94
N PHE A 104 -13.45 -12.10 -5.07
CA PHE A 104 -12.17 -11.43 -4.83
C PHE A 104 -12.13 -10.60 -3.55
N LYS A 105 -13.08 -10.81 -2.63
CA LYS A 105 -13.19 -10.02 -1.39
C LYS A 105 -11.91 -10.08 -0.53
N ASN A 106 -11.19 -11.20 -0.55
CA ASN A 106 -10.00 -11.44 0.25
C ASN A 106 -8.70 -11.11 -0.49
N ARG A 107 -8.76 -10.89 -1.81
CA ARG A 107 -7.59 -10.63 -2.67
C ARG A 107 -6.67 -9.54 -2.13
N PRO A 108 -7.16 -8.40 -1.60
CA PRO A 108 -6.26 -7.39 -1.04
C PRO A 108 -5.46 -7.89 0.16
N ASN A 109 -6.03 -8.79 0.96
CA ASN A 109 -5.36 -9.35 2.12
C ASN A 109 -4.36 -10.44 1.74
N GLU A 110 -4.75 -11.30 0.80
CA GLU A 110 -3.87 -12.31 0.20
C GLU A 110 -2.67 -11.65 -0.50
N LEU A 111 -2.90 -10.55 -1.22
CA LEU A 111 -1.83 -9.77 -1.83
C LEU A 111 -0.89 -9.18 -0.78
N THR A 112 -1.41 -8.61 0.30
CA THR A 112 -0.57 -8.04 1.36
C THR A 112 0.35 -9.10 1.97
N HIS A 113 -0.18 -10.29 2.24
CA HIS A 113 0.59 -11.41 2.76
C HIS A 113 1.64 -11.93 1.76
N LEU A 114 1.27 -12.00 0.48
CA LEU A 114 2.18 -12.38 -0.59
C LEU A 114 3.34 -11.38 -0.72
N ILE A 115 3.05 -10.08 -0.70
CA ILE A 115 4.07 -9.03 -0.74
C ILE A 115 4.98 -9.12 0.47
N PHE A 116 4.45 -9.41 1.66
CA PHE A 116 5.27 -9.65 2.85
C PHE A 116 6.22 -10.84 2.64
N THR A 117 5.71 -11.96 2.12
CA THR A 117 6.50 -13.17 1.83
C THR A 117 7.61 -12.89 0.81
N ILE A 118 7.29 -12.22 -0.31
CA ILE A 118 8.30 -11.85 -1.32
C ILE A 118 9.32 -10.88 -0.73
N THR A 119 8.87 -9.90 0.07
CA THR A 119 9.77 -8.93 0.71
C THR A 119 10.77 -9.63 1.62
N THR A 120 10.37 -10.63 2.40
CA THR A 120 11.31 -11.37 3.26
C THR A 120 12.27 -12.29 2.49
N GLU A 121 11.89 -12.71 1.28
CA GLU A 121 12.76 -13.48 0.37
C GLU A 121 13.81 -12.60 -0.32
N ILE A 122 13.43 -11.41 -0.77
CA ILE A 122 14.26 -10.50 -1.58
C ILE A 122 15.04 -9.49 -0.71
N PHE A 123 14.43 -9.05 0.39
CA PHE A 123 14.89 -7.96 1.25
C PHE A 123 14.86 -8.37 2.75
N PRO A 124 15.71 -9.34 3.16
CA PRO A 124 15.79 -9.82 4.54
C PRO A 124 16.43 -8.82 5.52
#